data_AF-A0A087TX52-F1
#
_entry.id   AF-A0A087TX52-F1
#
_cell.length_a   1.000
_cell.length_b   1.000
_cell.length_c   1.000
_cell.angle_alpha   90.00
_cell.angle_beta   90.00
_cell.angle_gamma   90.00
#
_symmetry.space_group_name_H-M   'P 1'
#
loop_
_entity.id
_entity.type
_entity.pdbx_description
1 polymer ?
#
loop_
_entity_poly.entity_id
_entity_poly.type
_entity_poly.pdbx_seq_one_letter_code
_entity_poly.pdbx_strand_id
1 'polypeptide(L)'
;MDPAVLIDAAAAITCYRDERFLSTVLHALEVIIETSESILGIEKTWCLPFFHYMSTTFCLLCYEQAWYPKLSGCKAIELFFKKGSWKWKYENLLYYMKTLLFVIADLSSQISGLTISTARIILETILAASYQPNEELIHIQNKALFDIEEELIKQIMSANECVRFQVFQSLKIISAIAQKSIEDIVNPHRRLLTNHLPPSENFGNLPINTLTGLLDGFTFCMTLDPSLLNIDMRNPDHERFFRSLISFCSSGYSLQSLPYYKPYNSYVKQYAAALQALNTFFNIQIGYQETIFRILFEALKSDLPDVSTAAYECMERIAENESCNILSMVLDCVSTLL
;
A
#
# COMPACT_ATOMS: atom_id res chain seq x y z
N MET A 1 36.09 -26.62 3.79
CA MET A 1 35.01 -26.28 2.84
C MET A 1 34.29 -25.07 3.40
N ASP A 2 33.95 -24.11 2.57
CA ASP A 2 33.19 -22.92 2.98
C ASP A 2 31.73 -23.33 3.31
N PRO A 3 31.21 -23.08 4.52
CA PRO A 3 29.83 -23.40 4.86
C PRO A 3 28.81 -22.63 4.00
N ALA A 4 29.19 -21.51 3.36
CA ALA A 4 28.33 -20.78 2.44
C ALA A 4 27.84 -21.62 1.25
N VAL A 5 28.65 -22.59 0.79
CA VAL A 5 28.31 -23.47 -0.34
C VAL A 5 27.02 -24.26 -0.07
N LEU A 6 26.74 -24.61 1.20
CA LEU A 6 25.52 -25.32 1.56
C LEU A 6 24.28 -24.43 1.40
N ILE A 7 24.41 -23.14 1.73
CA ILE A 7 23.33 -22.16 1.56
C ILE A 7 23.10 -21.88 0.08
N ASP A 8 24.17 -21.76 -0.70
CA ASP A 8 24.07 -21.52 -2.15
C ASP A 8 23.40 -22.70 -2.86
N ALA A 9 23.76 -23.93 -2.47
CA ALA A 9 23.12 -25.14 -2.97
C ALA A 9 21.63 -25.19 -2.59
N ALA A 10 21.29 -24.84 -1.33
CA ALA A 10 19.92 -24.79 -0.86
C ALA A 10 19.08 -23.76 -1.64
N ALA A 11 19.62 -22.56 -1.84
CA ALA A 11 18.98 -21.49 -2.62
C ALA A 11 18.81 -21.88 -4.10
N ALA A 12 19.80 -22.54 -4.69
CA ALA A 12 19.71 -23.03 -6.07
C ALA A 12 18.62 -24.12 -6.24
N ILE A 13 18.43 -24.97 -5.22
CA ILE A 13 17.39 -26.00 -5.23
C ILE A 13 15.98 -25.39 -5.12
N THR A 14 15.80 -24.28 -4.40
CA THR A 14 14.50 -23.60 -4.31
C THR A 14 14.14 -22.81 -5.57
N CYS A 15 15.09 -22.64 -6.50
CA CYS A 15 14.82 -22.12 -7.85
C CYS A 15 14.19 -23.18 -8.78
N TYR A 16 13.86 -24.38 -8.32
CA TYR A 16 13.04 -25.31 -9.08
C TYR A 16 11.57 -25.18 -8.71
N ARG A 17 10.67 -25.40 -9.69
CA ARG A 17 9.22 -25.20 -9.52
C ARG A 17 8.56 -26.16 -8.52
N ASP A 18 9.22 -27.25 -8.15
CA ASP A 18 8.62 -28.29 -7.29
C ASP A 18 8.62 -27.87 -5.82
N GLU A 19 7.43 -27.72 -5.24
CA GLU A 19 7.24 -27.28 -3.85
C GLU A 19 7.87 -28.23 -2.82
N ARG A 20 8.10 -29.51 -3.18
CA ARG A 20 8.75 -30.48 -2.29
C ARG A 20 10.20 -30.09 -1.99
N PHE A 21 10.87 -29.44 -2.93
CA PHE A 21 12.22 -28.94 -2.70
C PHE A 21 12.21 -27.78 -1.72
N LEU A 22 11.22 -26.88 -1.84
CA LEU A 22 11.07 -25.76 -0.91
C LEU A 22 10.85 -26.26 0.52
N SER A 23 9.92 -27.19 0.75
CA SER A 23 9.65 -27.70 2.10
C SER A 23 10.88 -28.41 2.70
N THR A 24 11.61 -29.17 1.89
CA THR A 24 12.83 -29.85 2.32
C THR A 24 13.93 -28.86 2.69
N VAL A 25 14.13 -27.82 1.88
CA VAL A 25 15.13 -26.77 2.15
C VAL A 25 14.77 -25.99 3.40
N LEU A 26 13.50 -25.57 3.56
CA LEU A 26 13.07 -24.85 4.77
C LEU A 26 13.27 -25.69 6.04
N HIS A 27 12.98 -26.99 5.98
CA HIS A 27 13.25 -27.89 7.09
C HIS A 27 14.75 -28.03 7.38
N ALA A 28 15.59 -28.12 6.35
CA ALA A 28 17.03 -28.15 6.52
C ALA A 28 17.57 -26.87 7.18
N LEU A 29 17.06 -25.69 6.78
CA LEU A 29 17.41 -24.41 7.41
C LEU A 29 16.96 -24.37 8.87
N GLU A 30 15.75 -24.86 9.17
CA GLU A 30 15.24 -24.94 10.54
C GLU A 30 16.15 -25.81 11.41
N VAL A 31 16.58 -26.98 10.94
CA VAL A 31 17.54 -27.85 11.66
C VAL A 31 18.87 -27.13 11.89
N ILE A 32 19.38 -26.38 10.91
CA ILE A 32 20.63 -25.61 11.07
C ILE A 32 20.48 -24.53 12.13
N ILE A 33 19.35 -23.83 12.15
CA ILE A 33 19.04 -22.81 13.17
C ILE A 33 18.97 -23.47 14.55
N GLU A 34 18.14 -24.50 14.72
CA GLU A 34 17.90 -25.15 16.01
C GLU A 34 19.17 -25.78 16.59
N THR A 35 19.98 -26.43 15.75
CA THR A 35 21.26 -26.99 16.18
C THR A 35 22.24 -25.90 16.61
N SER A 36 22.31 -24.79 15.89
CA SER A 36 23.19 -23.67 16.25
C SER A 36 22.72 -22.99 17.54
N GLU A 37 21.41 -22.79 17.69
CA GLU A 37 20.79 -22.25 18.91
C GLU A 37 21.02 -23.16 20.12
N SER A 38 20.95 -24.48 19.94
CA SER A 38 21.25 -25.45 21.01
C SER A 38 22.72 -25.41 21.45
N ILE A 39 23.66 -25.05 20.57
CA ILE A 39 25.09 -25.03 20.87
C ILE A 39 25.52 -23.68 21.47
N LEU A 40 25.06 -22.57 20.89
CA LEU A 40 25.56 -21.22 21.19
C LEU A 40 24.57 -20.34 21.97
N GLY A 41 23.29 -20.73 22.01
CA GLY A 41 22.17 -19.90 22.46
C GLY A 41 21.66 -18.96 21.36
N ILE A 42 20.41 -18.52 21.50
CA ILE A 42 19.68 -17.73 20.51
C ILE A 42 20.42 -16.43 20.16
N GLU A 43 20.76 -15.61 21.15
CA GLU A 43 21.34 -14.28 20.88
C GLU A 43 22.64 -14.33 20.09
N LYS A 44 23.56 -15.25 20.46
CA LYS A 44 24.86 -15.38 19.81
C LYS A 44 24.75 -15.99 18.42
N THR A 45 23.82 -16.92 18.23
CA THR A 45 23.58 -17.59 16.94
C THR A 45 23.26 -16.57 15.86
N TRP A 46 22.29 -15.70 16.12
CA TRP A 46 21.84 -14.69 15.15
C TRP A 46 22.84 -13.52 14.96
N CYS A 47 23.89 -13.43 15.78
CA CYS A 47 25.00 -12.49 15.57
C CYS A 47 26.08 -13.04 14.61
N LEU A 48 26.03 -14.32 14.23
CA LEU A 48 27.05 -14.90 13.36
C LEU A 48 26.89 -14.43 11.91
N PRO A 49 27.99 -14.10 11.21
CA PRO A 49 27.96 -13.73 9.79
C PRO A 49 27.30 -14.77 8.88
N PHE A 50 27.33 -16.05 9.28
CA PHE A 50 26.69 -17.14 8.54
C PHE A 50 25.16 -16.97 8.42
N PHE A 51 24.48 -16.55 9.49
CA PHE A 51 23.03 -16.32 9.44
C PHE A 51 22.68 -15.03 8.69
N HIS A 52 23.55 -14.02 8.75
CA HIS A 52 23.43 -12.84 7.89
C HIS A 52 23.53 -13.23 6.41
N TYR A 53 24.53 -14.04 6.05
CA TYR A 53 24.69 -14.55 4.69
C TYR A 53 23.46 -15.35 4.25
N MET A 54 23.02 -16.31 5.07
CA MET A 54 21.83 -17.12 4.83
C MET A 54 20.59 -16.25 4.59
N SER A 55 20.30 -15.31 5.49
CA SER A 55 19.15 -14.40 5.33
C SER A 55 19.24 -13.57 4.05
N THR A 56 20.43 -13.01 3.78
CA THR A 56 20.66 -12.19 2.59
C THR A 56 20.45 -12.98 1.31
N THR A 57 21.03 -14.18 1.20
CA THR A 57 20.91 -15.05 0.02
C THR A 57 19.46 -15.41 -0.28
N PHE A 58 18.68 -15.81 0.74
CA PHE A 58 17.26 -16.11 0.53
C PHE A 58 16.41 -14.87 0.23
N CYS A 59 16.75 -13.70 0.78
CA CYS A 59 16.08 -12.46 0.40
C CYS A 59 16.41 -12.05 -1.03
N LEU A 60 17.62 -12.33 -1.55
CA LEU A 60 17.98 -12.06 -2.94
C LEU A 60 17.11 -12.86 -3.92
N LEU A 61 16.65 -14.06 -3.54
CA LEU A 61 15.69 -14.83 -4.35
C LEU A 61 14.36 -14.11 -4.58
N CYS A 62 13.98 -13.17 -3.71
CA CYS A 62 12.79 -12.33 -3.90
C CYS A 62 12.94 -11.33 -5.06
N TYR A 63 14.17 -11.06 -5.52
CA TYR A 63 14.47 -10.15 -6.62
C TYR A 63 14.67 -10.87 -7.96
N GLU A 64 14.60 -12.21 -7.98
CA GLU A 64 14.65 -12.99 -9.21
C GLU A 64 13.42 -12.76 -10.08
N GLN A 65 13.52 -13.02 -11.39
CA GLN A 65 12.42 -12.73 -12.31
C GLN A 65 11.19 -13.64 -12.09
N ALA A 66 11.42 -14.91 -11.76
CA ALA A 66 10.36 -15.90 -11.66
C ALA A 66 9.58 -15.82 -10.33
N TRP A 67 8.36 -16.36 -10.29
CA TRP A 67 7.52 -16.31 -9.08
C TRP A 67 7.92 -17.36 -8.02
N TYR A 68 8.48 -18.50 -8.43
CA TYR A 68 8.83 -19.60 -7.52
C TYR A 68 10.03 -19.28 -6.59
N PRO A 69 11.12 -18.61 -7.01
CA PRO A 69 12.19 -18.22 -6.09
C PRO A 69 11.69 -17.14 -5.13
N LYS A 70 10.80 -16.24 -5.58
CA LYS A 70 10.16 -15.25 -4.70
C LYS A 70 9.34 -15.90 -3.61
N LEU A 71 8.56 -16.94 -3.94
CA LEU A 71 7.83 -17.71 -2.94
C LEU A 71 8.79 -18.31 -1.91
N SER A 72 9.94 -18.85 -2.37
CA SER A 72 10.95 -19.39 -1.47
C SER A 72 11.56 -18.34 -0.54
N GLY A 73 11.88 -17.16 -1.07
CA GLY A 73 12.40 -16.04 -0.28
C GLY A 73 11.36 -15.51 0.72
N CYS A 74 10.09 -15.39 0.34
CA CYS A 74 9.01 -15.03 1.26
C CYS A 74 8.92 -16.05 2.42
N LYS A 75 8.92 -17.34 2.12
CA LYS A 75 8.85 -18.39 3.16
C LYS A 75 10.09 -18.45 4.03
N ALA A 76 11.27 -18.15 3.48
CA ALA A 76 12.49 -18.02 4.25
C ALA A 76 12.44 -16.81 5.21
N ILE A 77 11.94 -15.65 4.74
CA ILE A 77 11.70 -14.48 5.59
C ILE A 77 10.75 -14.82 6.74
N GLU A 78 9.66 -15.55 6.46
CA GLU A 78 8.73 -16.04 7.49
C GLU A 78 9.44 -16.91 8.54
N LEU A 79 10.29 -17.84 8.10
CA LEU A 79 11.07 -18.71 8.99
C LEU A 79 12.07 -17.93 9.86
N PHE A 80 12.87 -17.06 9.24
CA PHE A 80 13.86 -16.25 9.96
C PHE A 80 13.21 -15.30 10.94
N PHE A 81 12.06 -14.72 10.60
CA PHE A 81 11.33 -13.87 11.54
C PHE A 81 10.70 -14.67 12.69
N LYS A 82 10.28 -15.91 12.46
CA LYS A 82 9.77 -16.78 13.54
C LYS A 82 10.87 -17.17 14.54
N LYS A 83 12.03 -17.64 14.06
CA LYS A 83 13.11 -18.18 14.90
C LYS A 83 14.12 -17.13 15.37
N GLY A 84 14.24 -15.99 14.67
CA GLY A 84 15.18 -14.91 14.96
C GLY A 84 15.21 -14.42 16.41
N SER A 85 16.36 -13.95 16.88
CA SER A 85 16.40 -13.12 18.10
C SER A 85 15.68 -11.79 17.84
N TRP A 86 15.05 -11.19 18.86
CA TRP A 86 14.32 -9.92 18.68
C TRP A 86 15.20 -8.78 18.17
N LYS A 87 16.46 -8.71 18.64
CA LYS A 87 17.44 -7.75 18.12
C LYS A 87 17.64 -7.91 16.61
N TRP A 88 17.86 -9.14 16.16
CA TRP A 88 18.01 -9.46 14.74
C TRP A 88 16.76 -9.13 13.93
N LYS A 89 15.57 -9.43 14.47
CA LYS A 89 14.29 -9.11 13.83
C LYS A 89 14.16 -7.61 13.58
N TYR A 90 14.41 -6.77 14.58
CA TYR A 90 14.31 -5.32 14.42
C TYR A 90 15.35 -4.75 13.45
N GLU A 91 16.60 -5.23 13.51
CA GLU A 91 17.67 -4.78 12.59
C GLU A 91 17.34 -5.10 11.11
N ASN A 92 16.66 -6.22 10.84
CA ASN A 92 16.31 -6.64 9.48
C ASN A 92 14.86 -6.31 9.08
N LEU A 93 14.06 -5.72 9.98
CA LEU A 93 12.63 -5.50 9.79
C LEU A 93 12.34 -4.68 8.52
N LEU A 94 13.05 -3.55 8.36
CA LEU A 94 12.91 -2.68 7.20
C LEU A 94 13.27 -3.40 5.90
N TYR A 95 14.33 -4.21 5.92
CA TYR A 95 14.79 -4.95 4.74
C TYR A 95 13.79 -6.02 4.30
N TYR A 96 13.25 -6.80 5.25
CA TYR A 96 12.21 -7.77 4.97
C TYR A 96 10.94 -7.12 4.43
N MET A 97 10.51 -6.01 5.04
CA MET A 97 9.33 -5.28 4.59
C MET A 97 9.48 -4.78 3.15
N LYS A 98 10.60 -4.12 2.82
CA LYS A 98 10.91 -3.67 1.46
C LYS A 98 10.90 -4.82 0.46
N THR A 99 11.50 -5.94 0.83
CA THR A 99 11.58 -7.13 0.00
C THR A 99 10.18 -7.73 -0.27
N LEU A 100 9.31 -7.79 0.74
CA LEU A 100 7.94 -8.26 0.59
C LEU A 100 7.10 -7.31 -0.27
N LEU A 101 7.22 -6.00 -0.07
CA LEU A 101 6.56 -5.00 -0.93
C LEU A 101 7.04 -5.10 -2.38
N PHE A 102 8.34 -5.34 -2.60
CA PHE A 102 8.89 -5.57 -3.94
C PHE A 102 8.24 -6.80 -4.60
N VAL A 103 8.12 -7.93 -3.88
CA VAL A 103 7.46 -9.13 -4.41
C VAL A 103 6.01 -8.84 -4.81
N ILE A 104 5.26 -8.10 -3.98
CA ILE A 104 3.89 -7.68 -4.28
C ILE A 104 3.85 -6.80 -5.53
N ALA A 105 4.78 -5.85 -5.64
CA ALA A 105 4.87 -4.94 -6.78
C ALA A 105 5.18 -5.69 -8.08
N ASP A 106 6.20 -6.54 -8.08
CA ASP A 106 6.70 -7.17 -9.30
C ASP A 106 5.75 -8.26 -9.82
N LEU A 107 5.07 -8.98 -8.92
CA LEU A 107 4.08 -10.00 -9.28
C LEU A 107 2.68 -9.43 -9.56
N SER A 108 2.42 -8.16 -9.29
CA SER A 108 1.08 -7.53 -9.47
C SER A 108 0.50 -7.67 -10.88
N SER A 109 1.36 -7.78 -11.90
CA SER A 109 0.96 -7.97 -13.30
C SER A 109 0.87 -9.43 -13.74
N GLN A 110 1.23 -10.37 -12.85
CA GLN A 110 1.35 -11.80 -13.12
C GLN A 110 0.22 -12.60 -12.44
N ILE A 111 -0.05 -13.80 -12.95
CA ILE A 111 -1.17 -14.67 -12.51
C ILE A 111 -0.87 -15.36 -11.15
N SER A 112 0.29 -15.13 -10.53
CA SER A 112 0.71 -15.80 -9.29
C SER A 112 0.07 -15.18 -8.03
N GLY A 113 -1.26 -15.21 -7.95
CA GLY A 113 -2.03 -14.66 -6.83
C GLY A 113 -1.68 -15.29 -5.47
N LEU A 114 -1.29 -16.57 -5.45
CA LEU A 114 -0.89 -17.29 -4.23
C LEU A 114 0.41 -16.75 -3.61
N THR A 115 1.39 -16.37 -4.42
CA THR A 115 2.64 -15.80 -3.92
C THR A 115 2.41 -14.40 -3.36
N ILE A 116 1.57 -13.60 -4.01
CA ILE A 116 1.18 -12.27 -3.53
C ILE A 116 0.44 -12.39 -2.21
N SER A 117 -0.57 -13.27 -2.10
CA SER A 117 -1.32 -13.45 -0.86
C SER A 117 -0.41 -13.94 0.27
N THR A 118 0.52 -14.84 -0.01
CA THR A 118 1.53 -15.30 0.95
C THR A 118 2.40 -14.15 1.43
N ALA A 119 2.91 -13.30 0.53
CA ALA A 119 3.73 -12.15 0.90
C ALA A 119 2.95 -11.14 1.77
N ARG A 120 1.67 -10.90 1.47
CA ARG A 120 0.79 -10.04 2.28
C ARG A 120 0.59 -10.58 3.69
N ILE A 121 0.23 -11.86 3.82
CA ILE A 121 0.02 -12.50 5.12
C ILE A 121 1.30 -12.44 5.96
N ILE A 122 2.46 -12.71 5.36
CA ILE A 122 3.74 -12.65 6.05
C ILE A 122 4.04 -11.22 6.50
N LEU A 123 3.85 -10.22 5.64
CA LEU A 123 4.04 -8.82 5.97
C LEU A 123 3.18 -8.39 7.16
N GLU A 124 1.88 -8.72 7.14
CA GLU A 124 0.94 -8.40 8.21
C GLU A 124 1.31 -9.10 9.53
N THR A 125 1.73 -10.36 9.46
CA THR A 125 2.18 -11.14 10.62
C THR A 125 3.45 -10.53 11.25
N ILE A 126 4.41 -10.13 10.41
CA ILE A 126 5.66 -9.50 10.84
C ILE A 126 5.38 -8.15 11.51
N LEU A 127 4.54 -7.32 10.89
CA LEU A 127 4.14 -6.04 11.48
C LEU A 127 3.44 -6.26 12.81
N ALA A 128 2.46 -7.17 12.88
CA ALA A 128 1.71 -7.40 14.10
C ALA A 128 2.59 -7.85 15.28
N ALA A 129 3.56 -8.73 15.01
CA ALA A 129 4.52 -9.17 16.01
C ALA A 129 5.50 -8.06 16.43
N SER A 130 5.90 -7.18 15.51
CA SER A 130 6.91 -6.13 15.76
C SER A 130 6.40 -4.99 16.65
N TYR A 131 5.08 -4.78 16.72
CA TYR A 131 4.46 -3.77 17.58
C TYR A 131 4.19 -4.26 19.01
N GLN A 132 4.44 -5.53 19.32
CA GLN A 132 4.37 -6.01 20.71
C GLN A 132 5.55 -5.44 21.52
N PRO A 133 5.30 -4.80 22.68
CA PRO A 133 6.35 -4.10 23.41
C PRO A 133 7.43 -5.08 23.90
N ASN A 134 8.69 -4.75 23.62
CA ASN A 134 9.84 -5.49 24.13
C ASN A 134 10.69 -4.56 25.03
N GLU A 135 10.51 -4.67 26.34
CA GLU A 135 11.09 -3.76 27.34
C GLU A 135 12.62 -3.65 27.28
N GLU A 136 13.30 -4.76 26.91
CA GLU A 136 14.76 -4.82 26.86
C GLU A 136 15.33 -4.12 25.61
N LEU A 137 14.54 -4.02 24.53
CA LEU A 137 14.97 -3.53 23.22
C LEU A 137 14.17 -2.32 22.74
N ILE A 138 13.49 -1.60 23.63
CA ILE A 138 12.58 -0.48 23.31
C ILE A 138 13.21 0.51 22.33
N HIS A 139 14.48 0.91 22.52
CA HIS A 139 15.10 1.88 21.64
C HIS A 139 15.27 1.33 20.21
N ILE A 140 15.73 0.08 20.07
CA ILE A 140 15.95 -0.56 18.78
C ILE A 140 14.60 -0.79 18.08
N GLN A 141 13.60 -1.24 18.84
CA GLN A 141 12.22 -1.39 18.39
C GLN A 141 11.67 -0.08 17.85
N ASN A 142 11.67 1.00 18.65
CA ASN A 142 11.12 2.29 18.25
C ASN A 142 11.79 2.85 17.00
N LYS A 143 13.11 2.67 16.86
CA LYS A 143 13.83 3.06 15.65
C LYS A 143 13.36 2.25 14.44
N ALA A 144 13.31 0.93 14.57
CA ALA A 144 12.89 0.05 13.47
C ALA A 144 11.43 0.33 13.04
N LEU A 145 10.53 0.59 14.00
CA LEU A 145 9.15 0.94 13.73
C LEU A 145 9.03 2.31 13.04
N PHE A 146 9.78 3.32 13.48
CA PHE A 146 9.82 4.62 12.83
C PHE A 146 10.31 4.53 11.37
N ASP A 147 11.35 3.74 11.12
CA ASP A 147 11.87 3.53 9.77
C ASP A 147 10.85 2.80 8.87
N ILE A 148 10.06 1.88 9.44
CA ILE A 148 8.97 1.16 8.76
C ILE A 148 7.81 2.11 8.43
N GLU A 149 7.37 2.91 9.40
CA GLU A 149 6.31 3.90 9.22
C GLU A 149 6.70 4.89 8.12
N GLU A 150 7.94 5.39 8.14
CA GLU A 150 8.47 6.27 7.10
C GLU A 150 8.39 5.63 5.71
N GLU A 151 8.81 4.37 5.58
CA GLU A 151 8.82 3.68 4.31
C GLU A 151 7.42 3.34 3.80
N LEU A 152 6.49 2.94 4.67
CA LEU A 152 5.09 2.74 4.30
C LEU A 152 4.47 4.03 3.78
N ILE A 153 4.74 5.17 4.44
CA ILE A 153 4.22 6.47 4.06
C ILE A 153 4.73 6.92 2.69
N LYS A 154 5.98 6.63 2.34
CA LYS A 154 6.52 6.87 0.97
C LYS A 154 5.74 6.13 -0.11
N GLN A 155 5.18 4.96 0.22
CA GLN A 155 4.50 4.08 -0.72
C GLN A 155 2.98 4.36 -0.84
N ILE A 156 2.41 5.26 -0.04
CA ILE A 156 0.99 5.67 -0.11
C ILE A 156 0.61 6.12 -1.53
N MET A 157 1.49 6.86 -2.20
CA MET A 157 1.28 7.39 -3.55
C MET A 157 1.94 6.55 -4.64
N SER A 158 2.30 5.29 -4.35
CA SER A 158 2.97 4.41 -5.31
C SER A 158 2.13 4.25 -6.58
N ALA A 159 2.75 4.15 -7.75
CA ALA A 159 2.01 3.89 -8.99
C ALA A 159 1.36 2.48 -9.00
N ASN A 160 1.84 1.56 -8.15
CA ASN A 160 1.33 0.19 -8.09
C ASN A 160 0.15 0.08 -7.11
N GLU A 161 -1.02 -0.26 -7.65
CA GLU A 161 -2.27 -0.43 -6.89
C GLU A 161 -2.18 -1.50 -5.79
N CYS A 162 -1.54 -2.65 -6.07
CA CYS A 162 -1.41 -3.72 -5.08
C CYS A 162 -0.54 -3.31 -3.89
N VAL A 163 0.49 -2.50 -4.15
CA VAL A 163 1.35 -1.94 -3.10
C VAL A 163 0.59 -0.88 -2.31
N ARG A 164 -0.07 0.07 -2.97
CA ARG A 164 -0.90 1.09 -2.28
C ARG A 164 -1.95 0.46 -1.38
N PHE A 165 -2.69 -0.52 -1.91
CA PHE A 165 -3.68 -1.26 -1.15
C PHE A 165 -3.06 -1.92 0.08
N GLN A 166 -1.93 -2.62 -0.09
CA GLN A 166 -1.26 -3.26 1.04
C GLN A 166 -0.78 -2.25 2.08
N VAL A 167 -0.23 -1.12 1.67
CA VAL A 167 0.20 -0.04 2.56
C VAL A 167 -0.97 0.47 3.40
N PHE A 168 -2.14 0.71 2.78
CA PHE A 168 -3.34 1.12 3.50
C PHE A 168 -3.80 0.06 4.51
N GLN A 169 -3.77 -1.23 4.16
CA GLN A 169 -4.09 -2.29 5.10
C GLN A 169 -3.08 -2.38 6.25
N SER A 170 -1.78 -2.28 5.94
CA SER A 170 -0.71 -2.27 6.94
C SER A 170 -0.87 -1.12 7.93
N LEU A 171 -1.17 0.10 7.46
CA LEU A 171 -1.43 1.26 8.35
C LEU A 171 -2.65 1.05 9.25
N LYS A 172 -3.72 0.44 8.74
CA LYS A 172 -4.90 0.07 9.55
C LYS A 172 -4.56 -0.94 10.63
N ILE A 173 -3.78 -1.98 10.28
CA ILE A 173 -3.32 -2.99 11.24
C ILE A 173 -2.44 -2.35 12.32
N ILE A 174 -1.51 -1.48 11.92
CA ILE A 174 -0.64 -0.76 12.84
C ILE A 174 -1.48 0.11 13.79
N SER A 175 -2.43 0.88 13.27
CA SER A 175 -3.34 1.72 14.06
C SER A 175 -4.13 0.89 15.09
N ALA A 176 -4.66 -0.27 14.69
CA ALA A 176 -5.39 -1.17 15.57
C ALA A 176 -4.52 -1.75 16.69
N ILE A 177 -3.27 -2.13 16.38
CA ILE A 177 -2.37 -2.76 17.36
C ILE A 177 -1.73 -1.72 18.29
N ALA A 178 -1.28 -0.59 17.74
CA ALA A 178 -0.67 0.48 18.51
C ALA A 178 -1.69 1.30 19.32
N GLN A 179 -3.00 1.11 19.07
CA GLN A 179 -4.09 1.88 19.66
C GLN A 179 -3.90 3.40 19.44
N LYS A 180 -3.40 3.77 18.27
CA LYS A 180 -3.19 5.15 17.83
C LYS A 180 -4.02 5.42 16.60
N SER A 181 -4.43 6.67 16.40
CA SER A 181 -5.07 7.05 15.15
C SER A 181 -4.07 6.90 13.99
N ILE A 182 -4.59 6.68 12.77
CA ILE A 182 -3.73 6.67 11.58
C ILE A 182 -3.05 8.04 11.39
N GLU A 183 -3.70 9.12 11.81
CA GLU A 183 -3.13 10.48 11.80
C GLU A 183 -1.88 10.56 12.68
N ASP A 184 -1.94 10.07 13.92
CA ASP A 184 -0.80 10.07 14.85
C ASP A 184 0.43 9.35 14.29
N ILE A 185 0.20 8.27 13.52
CA ILE A 185 1.26 7.47 12.90
C ILE A 185 1.89 8.21 11.72
N VAL A 186 1.08 8.91 10.92
CA VAL A 186 1.54 9.56 9.69
C VAL A 186 2.14 10.95 9.95
N ASN A 187 1.67 11.65 10.98
CA ASN A 187 2.03 13.03 11.28
C ASN A 187 3.57 13.27 11.42
N PRO A 188 4.36 12.39 12.09
CA PRO A 188 5.82 12.52 12.16
C PRO A 188 6.49 12.57 10.78
N HIS A 189 5.90 11.93 9.78
CA HIS A 189 6.42 11.83 8.42
C HIS A 189 5.62 12.65 7.40
N ARG A 190 4.72 13.53 7.85
CA ARG A 190 3.81 14.33 7.02
C ARG A 190 4.51 15.07 5.88
N ARG A 191 5.76 15.50 6.09
CA ARG A 191 6.59 16.20 5.08
C ARG A 191 6.75 15.40 3.78
N LEU A 192 6.75 14.07 3.86
CA LEU A 192 6.86 13.20 2.69
C LEU A 192 5.63 13.27 1.80
N LEU A 193 4.46 13.57 2.37
CA LEU A 193 3.19 13.66 1.63
C LEU A 193 2.91 15.09 1.17
N THR A 194 3.12 16.08 2.05
CA THR A 194 2.81 17.49 1.75
C THR A 194 3.67 18.09 0.64
N ASN A 195 4.85 17.53 0.38
CA ASN A 195 5.69 17.99 -0.73
C ASN A 195 5.13 17.62 -2.11
N HIS A 196 4.23 16.64 -2.16
CA HIS A 196 3.65 16.13 -3.40
C HIS A 196 2.15 16.38 -3.51
N LEU A 197 1.50 16.77 -2.41
CA LEU A 197 0.05 16.96 -2.30
C LEU A 197 -0.28 18.39 -1.80
N PRO A 198 -1.20 19.10 -2.48
CA PRO A 198 -1.90 18.72 -3.71
C PRO A 198 -0.96 18.77 -4.93
N PRO A 199 -1.22 17.96 -5.97
CA PRO A 199 -0.34 17.90 -7.12
C PRO A 199 -0.38 19.24 -7.87
N SER A 200 0.80 19.86 -8.01
CA SER A 200 0.99 21.12 -8.72
C SER A 200 0.98 20.95 -10.24
N GLU A 201 1.30 19.75 -10.72
CA GLU A 201 1.29 19.41 -12.13
C GLU A 201 -0.13 19.12 -12.66
N ASN A 202 -0.37 19.50 -13.91
CA ASN A 202 -1.64 19.22 -14.57
C ASN A 202 -1.83 17.71 -14.77
N PHE A 203 -3.05 17.22 -14.54
CA PHE A 203 -3.47 15.82 -14.71
C PHE A 203 -3.01 15.20 -16.04
N GLY A 204 -2.99 15.98 -17.13
CA GLY A 204 -2.62 15.50 -18.46
C GLY A 204 -1.13 15.17 -18.67
N ASN A 205 -0.24 15.62 -17.78
CA ASN A 205 1.20 15.41 -17.95
C ASN A 205 1.72 14.14 -17.25
N LEU A 206 0.92 13.57 -16.35
CA LEU A 206 1.33 12.44 -15.53
C LEU A 206 0.87 11.11 -16.14
N PRO A 207 1.67 10.03 -16.03
CA PRO A 207 1.21 8.69 -16.37
C PRO A 207 -0.01 8.29 -15.54
N ILE A 208 -0.97 7.60 -16.16
CA ILE A 208 -2.27 7.22 -15.56
C ILE A 208 -2.09 6.61 -14.16
N ASN A 209 -1.23 5.60 -14.02
CA ASN A 209 -1.04 4.88 -12.74
C ASN A 209 -0.43 5.77 -11.64
N THR A 210 0.47 6.69 -12.01
CA THR A 210 1.07 7.66 -11.08
C THR A 210 0.01 8.65 -10.61
N LEU A 211 -0.82 9.15 -11.54
CA LEU A 211 -1.91 10.05 -11.21
C LEU A 211 -2.97 9.38 -10.33
N THR A 212 -3.36 8.13 -10.62
CA THR A 212 -4.24 7.36 -9.74
C THR A 212 -3.63 7.24 -8.34
N GLY A 213 -2.33 6.94 -8.23
CA GLY A 213 -1.65 6.87 -6.93
C GLY A 213 -1.64 8.19 -6.15
N LEU A 214 -1.47 9.31 -6.84
CA LEU A 214 -1.57 10.65 -6.23
C LEU A 214 -2.99 10.97 -5.77
N LEU A 215 -4.02 10.62 -6.55
CA LEU A 215 -5.42 10.83 -6.20
C LEU A 215 -5.85 9.97 -5.01
N ASP A 216 -5.45 8.70 -4.99
CA ASP A 216 -5.69 7.79 -3.86
C ASP A 216 -5.00 8.32 -2.60
N GLY A 217 -3.73 8.73 -2.71
CA GLY A 217 -2.97 9.31 -1.61
C GLY A 217 -3.56 10.62 -1.09
N PHE A 218 -4.01 11.50 -1.99
CA PHE A 218 -4.73 12.73 -1.64
C PHE A 218 -6.01 12.42 -0.86
N THR A 219 -6.85 11.55 -1.42
CA THR A 219 -8.11 11.13 -0.80
C THR A 219 -7.86 10.55 0.59
N PHE A 220 -6.90 9.63 0.71
CA PHE A 220 -6.51 9.03 1.98
C PHE A 220 -6.17 10.11 3.02
N CYS A 221 -5.27 11.05 2.69
CA CYS A 221 -4.86 12.11 3.62
C CYS A 221 -5.98 13.07 4.03
N MET A 222 -6.92 13.33 3.11
CA MET A 222 -8.09 14.19 3.36
C MET A 222 -9.15 13.49 4.22
N THR A 223 -9.31 12.17 4.08
CA THR A 223 -10.31 11.38 4.82
C THR A 223 -9.92 11.03 6.25
N LEU A 224 -8.68 11.31 6.66
CA LEU A 224 -8.26 11.13 8.04
C LEU A 224 -8.96 12.15 8.95
N ASP A 225 -9.20 11.76 10.20
CA ASP A 225 -9.79 12.63 11.23
C ASP A 225 -8.79 12.79 12.40
N PRO A 226 -8.14 13.96 12.55
CA PRO A 226 -8.25 15.16 11.71
C PRO A 226 -7.53 15.02 10.35
N SER A 227 -7.93 15.83 9.36
CA SER A 227 -7.34 15.77 8.02
C SER A 227 -5.87 16.18 8.02
N LEU A 228 -5.01 15.38 7.36
CA LEU A 228 -3.58 15.67 7.29
C LEU A 228 -3.22 16.82 6.34
N LEU A 229 -4.09 17.17 5.40
CA LEU A 229 -3.84 18.23 4.43
C LEU A 229 -4.74 19.44 4.72
N ASN A 230 -4.13 20.62 4.76
CA ASN A 230 -4.86 21.88 4.92
C ASN A 230 -5.05 22.52 3.54
N ILE A 231 -6.20 22.25 2.93
CA ILE A 231 -6.52 22.81 1.61
C ILE A 231 -7.03 24.23 1.74
N ASP A 232 -6.20 25.19 1.35
CA ASP A 232 -6.60 26.60 1.20
C ASP A 232 -6.84 26.94 -0.28
N MET A 233 -8.06 27.36 -0.64
CA MET A 233 -8.39 27.78 -2.00
C MET A 233 -7.85 29.15 -2.38
N ARG A 234 -7.34 29.92 -1.42
CA ARG A 234 -6.60 31.14 -1.75
C ARG A 234 -5.26 30.82 -2.40
N ASN A 235 -4.75 29.60 -2.23
CA ASN A 235 -3.58 29.13 -2.92
C ASN A 235 -3.94 28.81 -4.39
N PRO A 236 -3.32 29.49 -5.38
CA PRO A 236 -3.62 29.26 -6.79
C PRO A 236 -3.37 27.81 -7.25
N ASP A 237 -2.44 27.09 -6.62
CA ASP A 237 -2.15 25.70 -6.97
C ASP A 237 -3.27 24.75 -6.53
N HIS A 238 -3.82 24.98 -5.33
CA HIS A 238 -4.94 24.20 -4.80
C HIS A 238 -6.22 24.46 -5.63
N GLU A 239 -6.45 25.73 -5.98
CA GLU A 239 -7.57 26.12 -6.83
C GLU A 239 -7.44 25.51 -8.23
N ARG A 240 -6.24 25.53 -8.82
CA ARG A 240 -5.97 24.91 -10.13
C ARG A 240 -6.21 23.40 -10.09
N PHE A 241 -5.73 22.72 -9.04
CA PHE A 241 -5.96 21.29 -8.85
C PHE A 241 -7.46 20.97 -8.79
N PHE A 242 -8.21 21.70 -7.96
CA PHE A 242 -9.66 21.52 -7.82
C PHE A 242 -10.41 21.75 -9.14
N ARG A 243 -10.12 22.85 -9.86
CA ARG A 243 -10.74 23.13 -11.16
C ARG A 243 -10.41 22.06 -12.20
N SER A 244 -9.17 21.57 -12.21
CA SER A 244 -8.75 20.48 -13.10
C SER A 244 -9.49 19.19 -12.80
N LEU A 245 -9.69 18.88 -11.51
CA LEU A 245 -10.44 17.71 -11.06
C LEU A 245 -11.92 17.79 -11.47
N ILE A 246 -12.57 18.94 -11.27
CA ILE A 246 -13.95 19.15 -11.75
C ILE A 246 -14.01 18.99 -13.27
N SER A 247 -13.10 19.63 -14.01
CA SER A 247 -13.09 19.54 -15.47
C SER A 247 -12.90 18.10 -15.96
N PHE A 248 -12.03 17.34 -15.30
CA PHE A 248 -11.77 15.94 -15.60
C PHE A 248 -13.02 15.09 -15.38
N CYS A 249 -13.64 15.18 -14.19
CA CYS A 249 -14.85 14.42 -13.90
C CYS A 249 -16.07 14.87 -14.74
N SER A 250 -16.19 16.16 -15.05
CA SER A 250 -17.30 16.70 -15.85
C SER A 250 -17.20 16.33 -17.34
N SER A 251 -15.99 16.12 -17.85
CA SER A 251 -15.79 15.69 -19.24
C SER A 251 -16.30 14.25 -19.50
N GLY A 252 -16.66 13.53 -18.43
CA GLY A 252 -17.19 12.17 -18.47
C GLY A 252 -16.23 11.17 -19.11
N TYR A 253 -16.72 9.97 -19.38
CA TYR A 253 -15.99 8.93 -20.12
C TYR A 253 -15.94 9.19 -21.63
N SER A 254 -15.88 10.44 -22.09
CA SER A 254 -15.85 10.79 -23.51
C SER A 254 -14.59 10.31 -24.27
N LEU A 255 -13.72 9.52 -23.62
CA LEU A 255 -12.60 8.78 -24.20
C LEU A 255 -12.97 7.39 -24.75
N GLN A 256 -14.25 7.11 -24.99
CA GLN A 256 -14.72 5.94 -25.76
C GLN A 256 -14.08 5.82 -27.17
N SER A 257 -13.31 6.82 -27.61
CA SER A 257 -12.58 6.84 -28.88
C SER A 257 -11.12 6.38 -28.79
N LEU A 258 -10.58 6.03 -27.61
CA LEU A 258 -9.19 5.56 -27.54
C LEU A 258 -9.10 4.09 -27.97
N PRO A 259 -8.36 3.77 -29.06
CA PRO A 259 -8.07 2.39 -29.39
C PRO A 259 -7.19 1.80 -28.28
N TYR A 260 -7.32 0.49 -28.06
CA TYR A 260 -6.54 -0.35 -27.13
C TYR A 260 -7.13 -0.57 -25.72
N TYR A 261 -7.37 -1.84 -25.41
CA TYR A 261 -7.99 -2.38 -24.19
C TYR A 261 -7.23 -2.12 -22.86
N LYS A 262 -5.90 -1.92 -22.90
CA LYS A 262 -5.08 -1.75 -21.68
C LYS A 262 -5.19 -0.37 -21.02
N PRO A 263 -5.11 0.76 -21.74
CA PRO A 263 -5.33 2.08 -21.14
C PRO A 263 -6.77 2.29 -20.67
N TYR A 264 -7.75 1.55 -21.20
CA TYR A 264 -9.16 1.67 -20.81
C TYR A 264 -9.38 1.30 -19.34
N ASN A 265 -8.96 0.10 -18.88
CA ASN A 265 -9.16 -0.31 -17.50
C ASN A 265 -8.41 0.58 -16.50
N SER A 266 -7.19 1.02 -16.84
CA SER A 266 -6.44 1.97 -16.01
C SER A 266 -7.13 3.33 -15.93
N TYR A 267 -7.77 3.80 -17.01
CA TYR A 267 -8.54 5.04 -17.02
C TYR A 267 -9.80 4.95 -16.16
N VAL A 268 -10.52 3.82 -16.21
CA VAL A 268 -11.68 3.58 -15.33
C VAL A 268 -11.28 3.72 -13.86
N LYS A 269 -10.15 3.12 -13.47
CA LYS A 269 -9.61 3.26 -12.11
C LYS A 269 -9.18 4.68 -11.77
N GLN A 270 -8.54 5.39 -12.71
CA GLN A 270 -8.20 6.81 -12.53
C GLN A 270 -9.44 7.67 -12.30
N TYR A 271 -10.51 7.44 -13.06
CA TYR A 271 -11.74 8.19 -12.90
C TYR A 271 -12.43 7.88 -11.57
N ALA A 272 -12.49 6.61 -11.16
CA ALA A 272 -12.99 6.23 -9.84
C ALA A 272 -12.22 6.94 -8.71
N ALA A 273 -10.88 6.96 -8.77
CA ALA A 273 -10.05 7.69 -7.82
C ALA A 273 -10.28 9.20 -7.85
N ALA A 274 -10.51 9.79 -9.04
CA ALA A 274 -10.81 11.21 -9.19
C ALA A 274 -12.17 11.58 -8.56
N LEU A 275 -13.19 10.73 -8.69
CA LEU A 275 -14.48 10.94 -8.01
C LEU A 275 -14.33 10.92 -6.49
N GLN A 276 -13.58 9.95 -5.96
CA GLN A 276 -13.31 9.87 -4.53
C GLN A 276 -12.55 11.09 -4.03
N ALA A 277 -11.55 11.56 -4.77
CA ALA A 277 -10.85 12.81 -4.47
C ALA A 277 -11.79 14.02 -4.50
N LEU A 278 -12.68 14.10 -5.50
CA LEU A 278 -13.63 15.20 -5.64
C LEU A 278 -14.60 15.27 -4.45
N ASN A 279 -15.03 14.10 -3.96
CA ASN A 279 -15.92 14.02 -2.81
C ASN A 279 -15.31 14.65 -1.55
N THR A 280 -13.98 14.59 -1.37
CA THR A 280 -13.33 15.22 -0.21
C THR A 280 -13.47 16.74 -0.19
N PHE A 281 -13.68 17.38 -1.34
CA PHE A 281 -13.93 18.82 -1.43
C PHE A 281 -15.37 19.22 -1.10
N PHE A 282 -16.31 18.28 -1.02
CA PHE A 282 -17.73 18.57 -0.80
C PHE A 282 -17.98 19.36 0.49
N ASN A 283 -17.25 19.04 1.56
CA ASN A 283 -17.35 19.74 2.85
C ASN A 283 -16.45 21.00 2.94
N ILE A 284 -15.52 21.17 2.00
CA ILE A 284 -14.52 22.25 2.03
C ILE A 284 -14.98 23.43 1.16
N GLN A 285 -15.62 23.15 0.02
CA GLN A 285 -16.04 24.14 -0.97
C GLN A 285 -17.53 24.43 -0.91
N ILE A 286 -17.89 25.39 -0.05
CA ILE A 286 -19.25 25.94 0.02
C ILE A 286 -19.57 26.62 -1.32
N GLY A 287 -20.66 26.19 -1.97
CA GLY A 287 -21.12 26.71 -3.27
C GLY A 287 -20.84 25.82 -4.49
N TYR A 288 -19.95 24.82 -4.38
CA TYR A 288 -19.73 23.81 -5.43
C TYR A 288 -20.43 22.47 -5.16
N GLN A 289 -21.12 22.36 -4.02
CA GLN A 289 -21.75 21.13 -3.56
C GLN A 289 -22.75 20.56 -4.58
N GLU A 290 -23.59 21.41 -5.19
CA GLU A 290 -24.55 20.98 -6.23
C GLU A 290 -23.85 20.46 -7.49
N THR A 291 -22.74 21.10 -7.89
CA THR A 291 -21.97 20.67 -9.06
C THR A 291 -21.29 19.32 -8.80
N ILE A 292 -20.68 19.16 -7.62
CA ILE A 292 -20.06 17.90 -7.20
C ILE A 292 -21.12 16.79 -7.13
N PHE A 293 -22.26 17.07 -6.52
CA PHE A 293 -23.37 16.12 -6.40
C PHE A 293 -23.88 15.68 -7.77
N ARG A 294 -24.07 16.61 -8.72
CA ARG A 294 -24.51 16.29 -10.08
C ARG A 294 -23.52 15.36 -10.80
N ILE A 295 -22.22 15.64 -10.71
CA ILE A 295 -21.18 14.80 -11.32
C ILE A 295 -21.19 13.38 -10.72
N LEU A 296 -21.29 13.27 -9.39
CA LEU A 296 -21.38 11.97 -8.71
C LEU A 296 -22.66 11.21 -9.09
N PHE A 297 -23.79 11.91 -9.20
CA PHE A 297 -25.06 11.34 -9.60
C PHE A 297 -25.08 10.86 -11.05
N GLU A 298 -24.43 11.57 -11.97
CA GLU A 298 -24.22 11.11 -13.35
C GLU A 298 -23.31 9.88 -13.39
N ALA A 299 -22.23 9.86 -12.60
CA ALA A 299 -21.33 8.71 -12.52
C ALA A 299 -22.02 7.45 -11.97
N LEU A 300 -23.01 7.59 -11.09
CA LEU A 300 -23.81 6.49 -10.56
C LEU A 300 -24.58 5.73 -11.67
N LYS A 301 -24.93 6.41 -12.77
CA LYS A 301 -25.65 5.82 -13.91
C LYS A 301 -24.73 5.11 -14.91
N SER A 302 -23.43 5.11 -14.68
CA SER A 302 -22.48 4.48 -15.61
C SER A 302 -22.63 2.95 -15.61
N ASP A 303 -22.45 2.33 -16.78
CA ASP A 303 -22.48 0.86 -16.95
C ASP A 303 -21.23 0.16 -16.37
N LEU A 304 -20.27 0.93 -15.83
CA LEU A 304 -19.00 0.43 -15.33
C LEU A 304 -19.08 0.19 -13.81
N PRO A 305 -18.75 -1.03 -13.33
CA PRO A 305 -18.95 -1.40 -11.93
C PRO A 305 -18.05 -0.62 -10.97
N ASP A 306 -16.77 -0.44 -11.29
CA ASP A 306 -15.81 0.27 -10.43
C ASP A 306 -16.21 1.74 -10.21
N VAL A 307 -16.85 2.33 -11.22
CA VAL A 307 -17.24 3.74 -11.25
C VAL A 307 -18.51 3.98 -10.48
N SER A 308 -19.53 3.16 -10.77
CA SER A 308 -20.81 3.20 -10.07
C SER A 308 -20.63 2.89 -8.59
N THR A 309 -19.73 1.96 -8.25
CA THR A 309 -19.37 1.63 -6.86
C THR A 309 -18.66 2.80 -6.18
N ALA A 310 -17.65 3.41 -6.82
CA ALA A 310 -16.98 4.59 -6.27
C ALA A 310 -17.95 5.77 -6.08
N ALA A 311 -18.85 6.01 -7.04
CA ALA A 311 -19.89 7.03 -6.93
C ALA A 311 -20.85 6.73 -5.78
N TYR A 312 -21.28 5.48 -5.62
CA TYR A 312 -22.13 5.04 -4.52
C TYR A 312 -21.48 5.30 -3.15
N GLU A 313 -20.22 4.89 -2.96
CA GLU A 313 -19.47 5.16 -1.72
C GLU A 313 -19.33 6.65 -1.43
N CYS A 314 -19.15 7.49 -2.46
CA CYS A 314 -19.12 8.94 -2.28
C CYS A 314 -20.46 9.49 -1.81
N MET A 315 -21.55 9.02 -2.40
CA MET A 315 -22.92 9.43 -2.05
C MET A 315 -23.31 8.96 -0.66
N GLU A 316 -22.89 7.76 -0.26
CA GLU A 316 -23.08 7.24 1.11
C GLU A 316 -22.39 8.16 2.14
N ARG A 317 -21.12 8.53 1.90
CA ARG A 317 -20.40 9.49 2.76
C ARG A 317 -21.05 10.87 2.81
N ILE A 318 -21.66 11.34 1.71
CA ILE A 318 -22.43 12.58 1.70
C ILE A 318 -23.71 12.42 2.54
N ALA A 319 -24.38 11.28 2.45
CA ALA A 319 -25.61 11.00 3.18
C ALA A 319 -25.41 10.91 4.70
N GLU A 320 -24.24 10.44 5.15
CA GLU A 320 -23.85 10.44 6.56
C GLU A 320 -23.64 11.86 7.12
N ASN A 321 -23.46 12.88 6.28
CA ASN A 321 -23.33 14.27 6.71
C ASN A 321 -24.73 14.91 6.92
N GLU A 322 -25.15 15.01 8.19
CA GLU A 322 -26.46 15.56 8.61
C GLU A 322 -26.71 17.04 8.20
N SER A 323 -25.68 17.76 7.76
CA SER A 323 -25.72 19.19 7.45
C SER A 323 -26.20 19.54 6.04
N CYS A 324 -26.48 18.55 5.19
CA CYS A 324 -26.80 18.78 3.78
C CYS A 324 -28.28 18.58 3.44
N ASN A 325 -28.86 19.51 2.66
CA ASN A 325 -30.20 19.37 2.10
C ASN A 325 -30.17 18.45 0.87
N ILE A 326 -29.91 17.15 1.11
CA ILE A 326 -29.77 16.13 0.07
C ILE A 326 -31.05 16.06 -0.80
N LEU A 327 -32.21 16.30 -0.19
CA LEU A 327 -33.51 16.23 -0.85
C LEU A 327 -33.67 17.27 -1.97
N SER A 328 -33.20 18.50 -1.79
CA SER A 328 -33.24 19.52 -2.85
C SER A 328 -32.29 19.17 -4.00
N MET A 329 -31.08 18.70 -3.69
CA MET A 329 -30.09 18.31 -4.70
C MET A 329 -30.54 17.13 -5.57
N VAL A 330 -31.19 16.14 -4.95
CA VAL A 330 -31.80 15.01 -5.67
C VAL A 330 -32.93 15.49 -6.56
N LEU A 331 -33.82 16.36 -6.06
CA LEU A 331 -34.93 16.91 -6.86
C LEU A 331 -34.43 17.69 -8.07
N ASP A 332 -33.39 18.50 -7.91
CA ASP A 332 -32.80 19.25 -9.02
C ASP A 332 -32.21 18.31 -10.09
N CYS A 333 -31.46 17.29 -9.67
CA CYS A 333 -30.90 16.30 -10.61
C CYS A 333 -31.98 15.47 -11.33
N VAL A 334 -33.07 15.11 -10.63
CA VAL A 334 -34.21 14.39 -11.21
C VAL A 334 -35.01 15.28 -12.16
N SER A 335 -35.18 16.56 -11.84
CA SER A 335 -35.88 17.52 -12.69
C SER A 335 -35.16 17.78 -14.01
N THR A 336 -33.83 17.70 -14.04
CA THR A 336 -33.02 17.80 -15.28
C THR A 336 -33.05 16.56 -16.16
N LEU A 337 -33.66 15.46 -15.71
CA LEU A 337 -33.78 14.18 -16.45
C LEU A 337 -35.16 13.97 -17.08
N LEU A 338 -36.15 14.74 -16.64
CA LEU A 338 -37.49 14.86 -17.25
C LEU A 338 -37.45 15.96 -18.31
#